data_AF-A0A1J6IH49-F1
#
_entry.id   AF-A0A1J6IH49-F1
#
_cell.length_a   1.000
_cell.length_b   1.000
_cell.length_c   1.000
_cell.angle_alpha   90.00
_cell.angle_beta   90.00
_cell.angle_gamma   90.00
#
_symmetry.space_group_name_H-M   'P 1'
#
loop_
_entity.id
_entity.type
_entity.pdbx_description
1 polymer ?
#
loop_
_entity_poly.entity_id
_entity_poly.type
_entity_poly.pdbx_seq_one_letter_code
_entity_poly.pdbx_strand_id
1 'polypeptide(L)'
;MTDGGNVEGKREKESNVDNTGEERAGFDDFGRAISRIAVAQICESIGFESFNESALESLADVAIKYIIDLGKTASSGANLAGRTQCNVFDVIQGLEDMCAFHWFSARIRCSQLYMKPKATSVVYFMHKFVGLA
;
A
#
# COMPACT_ATOMS: atom_id res chain seq x y z
N MET A 1 -67.32 -33.73 3.03
CA MET A 1 -67.59 -32.30 3.28
C MET A 1 -66.57 -31.83 4.32
N THR A 2 -66.17 -30.55 4.24
CA THR A 2 -65.05 -29.81 4.91
C THR A 2 -63.70 -29.94 4.19
N ASP A 3 -63.40 -29.07 3.21
CA ASP A 3 -62.87 -27.68 3.36
C ASP A 3 -61.41 -27.75 3.87
N GLY A 4 -60.36 -27.48 3.10
CA GLY A 4 -60.05 -26.22 2.42
C GLY A 4 -58.92 -25.54 3.22
N GLY A 5 -57.72 -25.42 2.63
CA GLY A 5 -56.59 -24.83 3.36
C GLY A 5 -55.25 -24.88 2.61
N ASN A 6 -55.11 -23.98 1.63
CA ASN A 6 -53.82 -23.58 1.07
C ASN A 6 -53.00 -22.87 2.16
N VAL A 7 -51.80 -23.37 2.47
CA VAL A 7 -50.87 -22.71 3.38
C VAL A 7 -49.59 -22.41 2.60
N GLU A 8 -49.55 -21.23 1.98
CA GLU A 8 -48.28 -20.64 1.52
C GLU A 8 -47.43 -20.32 2.74
N GLY A 9 -46.47 -21.20 3.02
CA GLY A 9 -45.40 -20.93 3.96
C GLY A 9 -44.45 -19.88 3.39
N LYS A 10 -44.80 -18.60 3.56
CA LYS A 10 -43.84 -17.49 3.46
C LYS A 10 -42.99 -17.50 4.72
N ARG A 11 -41.75 -18.00 4.65
CA ARG A 11 -40.72 -17.75 5.66
C ARG A 11 -39.42 -17.33 4.97
N GLU A 12 -39.22 -16.02 5.02
CA GLU A 12 -38.00 -15.35 5.46
C GLU A 12 -36.68 -15.90 4.88
N LYS A 13 -36.19 -15.22 3.84
CA LYS A 13 -34.74 -15.19 3.58
C LYS A 13 -34.10 -14.40 4.71
N GLU A 14 -33.52 -15.11 5.67
CA GLU A 14 -32.45 -14.54 6.49
C GLU A 14 -31.30 -14.19 5.55
N SER A 15 -31.24 -12.94 5.09
CA SER A 15 -30.03 -12.39 4.53
C SER A 15 -29.10 -12.10 5.70
N ASN A 16 -28.31 -13.10 6.09
CA ASN A 16 -27.11 -12.89 6.88
C ASN A 16 -26.10 -12.17 5.97
N VAL A 17 -26.29 -10.86 5.79
CA VAL A 17 -25.32 -9.99 5.14
C VAL A 17 -24.21 -9.82 6.15
N ASP A 18 -23.11 -10.50 5.85
CA ASP A 18 -21.82 -10.41 6.51
C ASP A 18 -21.37 -8.94 6.59
N ASN A 19 -21.67 -8.28 7.72
CA ASN A 19 -21.28 -6.88 8.02
C ASN A 19 -19.75 -6.67 8.09
N THR A 20 -18.95 -7.72 7.88
CA THR A 20 -17.48 -7.68 7.93
C THR A 20 -16.87 -7.01 6.68
N GLY A 21 -17.65 -6.83 5.60
CA GLY A 21 -17.19 -6.21 4.35
C GLY A 21 -17.15 -4.68 4.37
N GLU A 22 -18.09 -4.02 5.05
CA GLU A 22 -18.21 -2.56 5.04
C GLU A 22 -17.14 -1.88 5.92
N GLU A 23 -16.78 -2.47 7.07
CA GLU A 23 -15.72 -1.93 7.93
C GLU A 23 -14.32 -1.99 7.28
N ARG A 24 -14.02 -3.07 6.56
CA ARG A 24 -12.74 -3.21 5.84
C ARG A 24 -12.66 -2.25 4.65
N ALA A 25 -13.76 -2.10 3.90
CA ALA A 25 -13.84 -1.11 2.83
C ALA A 25 -13.61 0.32 3.35
N GLY A 26 -14.22 0.68 4.49
CA GLY A 26 -14.03 2.00 5.10
C GLY A 26 -12.60 2.26 5.60
N PHE A 27 -11.92 1.24 6.13
CA PHE A 27 -10.52 1.36 6.55
C PHE A 27 -9.56 1.51 5.35
N ASP A 28 -9.80 0.77 4.28
CA ASP A 28 -9.02 0.85 3.04
C ASP A 28 -9.16 2.22 2.37
N ASP A 29 -10.36 2.81 2.40
CA ASP A 29 -10.64 4.17 1.90
C ASP A 29 -9.90 5.24 2.71
N PHE A 30 -9.85 5.10 4.04
CA PHE A 30 -9.10 6.00 4.90
C PHE A 30 -7.59 5.96 4.62
N GLY A 31 -7.02 4.75 4.49
CA GLY A 31 -5.61 4.56 4.14
C GLY A 31 -5.28 5.15 2.76
N ARG A 32 -6.20 5.00 1.80
CA ARG A 32 -6.10 5.61 0.47
C ARG A 32 -6.12 7.13 0.52
N ALA A 33 -7.02 7.73 1.29
CA ALA A 33 -7.10 9.18 1.44
C ALA A 33 -5.81 9.77 2.04
N ILE A 34 -5.26 9.14 3.09
CA ILE A 34 -3.98 9.56 3.69
C ILE A 34 -2.85 9.45 2.65
N SER A 35 -2.79 8.33 1.94
CA SER A 35 -1.75 8.09 0.94
C SER A 35 -1.80 9.13 -0.18
N ARG A 36 -3.00 9.49 -0.65
CA ARG A 36 -3.22 10.56 -1.63
C ARG A 36 -2.68 11.91 -1.13
N ILE A 37 -2.97 12.29 0.11
CA ILE A 37 -2.49 13.54 0.71
C ILE A 37 -0.96 13.52 0.83
N ALA A 38 -0.39 12.44 1.36
CA ALA A 38 1.06 12.30 1.54
C ALA A 38 1.79 12.41 0.19
N VAL A 39 1.28 11.75 -0.85
CA VAL A 39 1.85 11.83 -2.20
C VAL A 39 1.74 13.24 -2.77
N ALA A 40 0.60 13.93 -2.58
CA ALA A 40 0.44 15.30 -3.04
C ALA A 40 1.45 16.25 -2.38
N GLN A 41 1.67 16.11 -1.07
CA GLN A 41 2.67 16.86 -0.31
C GLN A 41 4.10 16.56 -0.79
N ILE A 42 4.40 15.30 -1.11
CA ILE A 42 5.69 14.92 -1.70
C ILE A 42 5.89 15.61 -3.04
N CYS A 43 4.88 15.58 -3.92
CA CYS A 43 4.91 16.26 -5.22
C CYS A 43 5.14 17.77 -5.07
N GLU A 44 4.39 18.43 -4.19
CA GLU A 44 4.57 19.86 -3.87
C GLU A 44 6.00 20.14 -3.38
N SER A 45 6.51 19.31 -2.47
CA SER A 45 7.87 19.49 -1.91
C SER A 45 9.00 19.37 -2.94
N ILE A 46 8.73 18.68 -4.06
CA ILE A 46 9.66 18.52 -5.19
C ILE A 46 9.51 19.68 -6.20
N GLY A 47 8.49 20.52 -6.05
CA GLY A 47 8.23 21.69 -6.90
C GLY A 47 7.18 21.45 -8.01
N PHE A 48 6.37 20.38 -7.90
CA PHE A 48 5.22 20.23 -8.79
C PHE A 48 4.09 21.16 -8.35
N GLU A 49 3.69 22.08 -9.23
CA GLU A 49 2.60 23.03 -8.97
C GLU A 49 1.20 22.42 -9.20
N SER A 50 1.12 21.35 -9.98
CA SER A 50 -0.13 20.64 -10.26
C SER A 50 0.12 19.20 -10.69
N PHE A 51 -0.91 18.36 -10.58
CA PHE A 51 -0.90 16.97 -11.04
C PHE A 51 -2.28 16.61 -11.61
N ASN A 52 -2.29 15.64 -12.54
CA ASN A 52 -3.53 15.02 -12.97
C ASN A 52 -4.08 14.13 -11.83
N GLU A 53 -5.39 14.16 -11.60
CA GLU A 53 -6.04 13.39 -10.53
C GLU A 53 -5.76 11.89 -10.65
N SER A 54 -5.88 11.30 -11.85
CA SER A 54 -5.59 9.89 -12.08
C SER A 54 -4.13 9.52 -11.83
N ALA A 55 -3.20 10.45 -12.09
CA ALA A 55 -1.79 10.24 -11.81
C ALA A 55 -1.50 10.26 -10.30
N LEU A 56 -2.14 11.17 -9.56
CA LEU A 56 -2.03 11.21 -8.11
C LEU A 56 -2.60 9.94 -7.46
N GLU A 57 -3.78 9.51 -7.89
CA GLU A 57 -4.40 8.27 -7.42
C GLU A 57 -3.51 7.05 -7.71
N SER A 58 -2.96 6.96 -8.92
CA SER A 58 -2.04 5.87 -9.29
C SER A 58 -0.77 5.88 -8.43
N LEU A 59 -0.23 7.06 -8.12
CA LEU A 59 0.95 7.17 -7.28
C LEU A 59 0.65 6.86 -5.81
N ALA A 60 -0.55 7.19 -5.34
CA ALA A 60 -1.05 6.76 -4.03
C ALA A 60 -1.18 5.23 -3.95
N ASP A 61 -1.72 4.58 -4.98
CA ASP A 61 -1.79 3.11 -5.07
C ASP A 61 -0.40 2.46 -5.02
N VAL A 62 0.57 3.02 -5.75
CA VAL A 62 1.96 2.56 -5.72
C VAL A 62 2.57 2.74 -4.33
N ALA A 63 2.31 3.87 -3.66
CA ALA A 63 2.81 4.12 -2.31
C ALA A 63 2.23 3.13 -1.28
N ILE A 64 0.93 2.87 -1.34
CA ILE A 64 0.26 1.86 -0.49
C ILE A 64 0.89 0.50 -0.71
N LYS A 65 1.03 0.08 -1.97
CA LYS A 65 1.62 -1.21 -2.32
C LYS A 65 3.05 -1.33 -1.83
N TYR A 66 3.85 -0.28 -1.98
CA TYR A 66 5.22 -0.23 -1.48
C TYR A 66 5.29 -0.44 0.04
N ILE A 67 4.44 0.24 0.82
CA ILE A 67 4.40 0.10 2.28
C ILE A 67 3.99 -1.31 2.69
N ILE A 68 3.00 -1.90 2.01
CA ILE A 68 2.56 -3.28 2.26
C ILE A 68 3.70 -4.26 1.99
N ASP A 69 4.38 -4.13 0.86
CA ASP A 69 5.46 -5.04 0.47
C ASP A 69 6.71 -4.87 1.36
N LEU A 70 7.00 -3.65 1.81
CA LEU A 70 8.01 -3.37 2.83
C LEU A 70 7.68 -4.08 4.14
N GLY A 71 6.45 -3.93 4.63
CA GLY A 71 6.00 -4.55 5.88
C GLY A 71 6.09 -6.07 5.84
N LYS A 72 5.74 -6.69 4.70
CA LYS A 72 5.88 -8.14 4.49
C LYS A 72 7.34 -8.58 4.51
N THR A 73 8.21 -7.83 3.83
CA THR A 73 9.65 -8.13 3.76
C THR A 73 10.27 -8.03 5.14
N ALA A 74 10.01 -6.94 5.86
CA ALA A 74 10.48 -6.73 7.22
C ALA A 74 9.95 -7.81 8.19
N SER A 75 8.67 -8.15 8.11
CA SER A 75 8.09 -9.22 8.94
C SER A 75 8.72 -10.58 8.64
N SER A 76 9.09 -10.85 7.38
CA SER A 76 9.80 -12.07 7.00
C SER A 76 11.22 -12.11 7.57
N GLY A 77 11.92 -10.96 7.61
CA GLY A 77 13.21 -10.82 8.28
C GLY A 77 13.13 -11.10 9.78
N ALA A 78 12.11 -10.56 10.46
CA ALA A 78 11.86 -10.83 11.87
C ALA A 78 11.61 -12.33 12.13
N ASN A 79 10.77 -12.95 11.30
CA ASN A 79 10.45 -14.38 11.38
C ASN A 79 11.69 -15.26 11.15
N LEU A 80 12.55 -14.90 10.19
CA LEU A 80 13.80 -15.62 9.92
C LEU A 80 14.77 -15.54 11.12
N ALA A 81 14.74 -14.43 11.86
CA ALA A 81 15.45 -14.27 13.12
C ALA A 81 14.77 -14.95 14.32
N GLY A 82 13.70 -15.73 14.09
CA GLY A 82 12.95 -16.43 15.14
C GLY A 82 12.05 -15.53 16.00
N ARG A 83 11.78 -14.29 15.55
CA ARG A 83 10.95 -13.32 16.26
C ARG A 83 9.58 -13.20 15.59
N THR A 84 8.54 -12.98 16.38
CA THR A 84 7.18 -12.71 15.88
C THR A 84 6.87 -11.21 15.78
N GLN A 85 7.72 -10.36 16.38
CA GLN A 85 7.57 -8.91 16.36
C GLN A 85 8.64 -8.30 15.48
N CYS A 86 8.18 -7.50 14.51
CA CYS A 86 9.02 -6.70 13.63
C CYS A 86 9.58 -5.50 14.40
N ASN A 87 10.86 -5.18 14.20
CA ASN A 87 11.52 -4.02 14.77
C ASN A 87 12.12 -3.12 13.68
N VAL A 88 12.72 -2.01 14.09
CA VAL A 88 13.32 -1.04 13.16
C VAL A 88 14.43 -1.64 12.29
N PHE A 89 15.22 -2.59 12.80
CA PHE A 89 16.29 -3.25 12.04
C PHE A 89 15.73 -4.14 10.93
N ASP A 90 14.59 -4.79 11.15
CA ASP A 90 13.91 -5.57 10.12
C ASP A 90 13.37 -4.68 8.99
N VAL A 91 12.89 -3.48 9.33
CA VAL A 91 12.44 -2.48 8.34
C VAL A 91 13.62 -1.95 7.52
N ILE A 92 14.75 -1.66 8.18
CA ILE A 92 15.99 -1.24 7.49
C ILE A 92 16.44 -2.35 6.54
N GLN A 93 16.50 -3.60 6.99
CA GLN A 93 16.85 -4.73 6.14
C GLN A 93 15.85 -4.91 4.99
N GLY A 94 14.55 -4.78 5.26
CA GLY A 94 13.53 -4.87 4.22
C GLY A 94 13.66 -3.79 3.14
N LEU A 95 14.05 -2.57 3.52
CA LEU A 95 14.38 -1.50 2.57
C LEU A 95 15.59 -1.87 1.70
N GLU A 96 16.65 -2.38 2.33
CA GLU A 96 17.85 -2.85 1.62
C GLU A 96 17.52 -3.97 0.64
N ASP A 97 16.70 -4.95 1.04
CA ASP A 97 16.32 -6.10 0.21
C ASP A 97 15.46 -5.69 -1.00
N MET A 98 14.51 -4.77 -0.82
CA MET A 98 13.70 -4.24 -1.92
C MET A 98 14.51 -3.36 -2.88
N CYS A 99 15.40 -2.51 -2.36
CA CYS A 99 16.35 -1.77 -3.19
C CYS A 99 17.29 -2.74 -3.92
N ALA A 100 17.74 -3.79 -3.24
CA ALA A 100 18.61 -4.82 -3.76
C ALA A 100 18.01 -5.49 -5.01
N PHE A 101 16.75 -5.89 -4.87
CA PHE A 101 15.98 -6.49 -5.94
C PHE A 101 15.76 -5.54 -7.12
N HIS A 102 15.52 -4.25 -6.85
CA HIS A 102 15.28 -3.26 -7.89
C HIS A 102 16.55 -2.94 -8.69
N TRP A 103 17.73 -2.79 -8.06
CA TRP A 103 18.97 -2.54 -8.82
C TRP A 103 19.40 -3.76 -9.62
N PHE A 104 19.21 -4.97 -9.08
CA PHE A 104 19.55 -6.19 -9.79
C PHE A 104 18.63 -6.43 -11.00
N SER A 105 17.33 -6.19 -10.82
CA SER A 105 16.35 -6.23 -11.91
C SER A 105 16.56 -5.09 -12.92
N ALA A 106 16.96 -3.90 -12.47
CA ALA A 106 17.28 -2.78 -13.35
C ALA A 106 18.54 -3.05 -14.18
N ARG A 107 19.55 -3.75 -13.65
CA ARG A 107 20.74 -4.17 -14.42
C ARG A 107 20.41 -5.14 -15.54
N ILE A 108 19.45 -6.04 -15.36
CA ILE A 108 19.03 -6.97 -16.42
C ILE A 108 18.18 -6.26 -17.50
N ARG A 109 17.62 -5.07 -17.22
CA ARG A 109 16.88 -4.25 -18.21
C ARG A 109 17.64 -3.03 -18.75
N CYS A 110 18.76 -2.64 -18.16
CA CYS A 110 19.56 -1.49 -18.61
C CYS A 110 20.62 -1.87 -19.65
N SER A 111 20.18 -2.31 -20.84
CA SER A 111 20.98 -2.09 -22.05
C SER A 111 20.60 -0.78 -22.76
N GLN A 112 19.47 -0.15 -22.44
CA GLN A 112 19.07 1.13 -23.06
C GLN A 112 18.24 2.00 -22.11
N LEU A 113 18.88 2.72 -21.18
CA LEU A 113 18.53 4.13 -20.93
C LEU A 113 19.58 4.80 -20.04
N TYR A 114 20.48 5.53 -20.69
CA TYR A 114 21.27 6.57 -20.05
C TYR A 114 20.33 7.76 -19.78
N MET A 115 19.89 7.92 -18.53
CA MET A 115 19.10 9.07 -18.10
C MET A 115 19.90 9.87 -17.06
N LYS A 116 20.02 11.17 -17.33
CA LYS A 116 20.89 12.15 -16.68
C LYS A 116 20.55 12.36 -15.20
N PRO A 117 21.53 12.80 -14.38
CA PRO A 117 21.41 12.79 -12.92
C PRO A 117 20.60 13.99 -12.42
N LYS A 118 19.27 13.82 -12.33
CA LYS A 118 18.38 14.61 -11.47
C LYS A 118 17.18 13.75 -11.06
N ALA A 119 17.43 12.63 -10.41
CA ALA A 119 16.38 11.76 -9.89
C ALA A 119 16.91 10.97 -8.69
N THR A 120 17.29 11.69 -7.63
CA THR A 120 17.65 11.08 -6.35
C THR A 120 16.54 11.30 -5.33
N SER A 121 15.27 11.34 -5.75
CA SER A 121 14.19 11.84 -4.90
C SER A 121 13.86 10.94 -3.70
N VAL A 122 14.00 9.62 -3.79
CA VAL A 122 13.68 8.72 -2.67
C VAL A 122 14.78 8.69 -1.60
N VAL A 123 16.05 8.75 -2.00
CA VAL A 123 17.18 8.82 -1.04
C VAL A 123 17.25 10.20 -0.38
N TYR A 124 16.95 11.28 -1.12
CA TYR A 124 16.81 12.62 -0.54
C TYR A 124 15.62 12.71 0.43
N PHE A 125 14.51 12.03 0.11
CA PHE A 125 13.33 11.98 0.97
C PHE A 125 13.60 11.27 2.30
N MET A 126 14.35 10.15 2.28
CA MET A 126 14.75 9.44 3.50
C MET A 126 15.82 10.18 4.32
N HIS A 127 16.77 10.88 3.67
CA HIS A 127 17.78 11.69 4.37
C HIS A 127 17.21 12.95 5.03
N LYS A 128 16.14 13.54 4.48
CA LYS A 128 15.44 14.69 5.08
C LYS A 128 14.54 14.29 6.27
N PHE A 129 14.00 13.07 6.28
CA PHE A 129 13.11 12.58 7.34
C PHE A 129 13.89 12.14 8.59
N VAL A 130 15.11 11.61 8.43
CA VAL A 130 16.00 11.21 9.54
C VAL A 130 16.75 12.40 10.16
N GLY A 131 16.89 13.53 9.46
CA GLY A 131 17.59 14.72 9.96
C GLY A 131 16.74 15.72 10.78
N LEU A 132 15.51 15.36 11.16
CA LEU A 132 14.55 16.22 11.85
C LEU A 132 14.04 15.62 13.18
N ALA A 133 14.90 14.86 13.86
CA ALA A 133 14.74 14.45 15.26
C ALA A 133 15.91 14.98 16.10
#